data_AF-A0A7Y7C3K8-F1
#
_entry.id   AF-A0A7Y7C3K8-F1
#
_cell.length_a   1.000
_cell.length_b   1.000
_cell.length_c   1.000
_cell.angle_alpha   90.00
_cell.angle_beta   90.00
_cell.angle_gamma   90.00
#
_symmetry.space_group_name_H-M   'P 1'
#
loop_
_entity.id
_entity.type
_entity.pdbx_description
1 polymer ?
#
loop_
_entity_poly.entity_id
_entity_poly.type
_entity_poly.pdbx_seq_one_letter_code
_entity_poly.pdbx_strand_id
1 'polypeptide(L)'
;MPTLLMHLTAIERMAANPGELPADWVRALSEDLPYARFGAALPDLPLCQGLRGGLAAFLPERELPHFARLYHERAPVGFGLKMAELVASGALVGTEPGLAVLAGYFTHLCVDRRLYPVVDRLVVRHRRRGERALEAHRDIEWAQTLFYLRELHGMELLGTPRLREKCQVVKSPGFPWRGIGGGLYELVRLSSQERVGQAPGKSEVDGWVRGLYVSGLFLSSPMGRARALPAYARLSFQELYRNDTFDFAAEVEGALETARGVLRRLHGYMARGTFTPRTRARFLEAFPEGTLGARAA
;
A
#
# COMPACT_ATOMS: atom_id res chain seq x y z
N MET A 1 -8.32 -3.70 5.24
CA MET A 1 -7.47 -4.85 4.83
C MET A 1 -7.60 -5.23 3.35
N PRO A 2 -8.73 -5.06 2.66
CA PRO A 2 -8.83 -5.44 1.25
C PRO A 2 -7.80 -4.77 0.33
N THR A 3 -7.65 -3.46 0.49
CA THR A 3 -6.69 -2.60 -0.22
C THR A 3 -5.25 -3.07 -0.07
N LEU A 4 -4.86 -3.49 1.13
CA LEU A 4 -3.48 -3.85 1.42
C LEU A 4 -2.96 -5.01 0.52
N LEU A 5 -3.78 -6.03 0.26
CA LEU A 5 -3.37 -7.11 -0.66
C LEU A 5 -3.20 -6.60 -2.08
N MET A 6 -4.02 -5.64 -2.50
CA MET A 6 -3.90 -4.98 -3.79
C MET A 6 -2.58 -4.20 -3.87
N HIS A 7 -2.23 -3.39 -2.87
CA HIS A 7 -0.96 -2.65 -2.84
C HIS A 7 0.27 -3.55 -2.83
N LEU A 8 0.25 -4.61 -2.02
CA LEU A 8 1.33 -5.61 -1.99
C LEU A 8 1.48 -6.32 -3.34
N THR A 9 0.38 -6.54 -4.05
CA THR A 9 0.41 -7.14 -5.38
C THR A 9 0.88 -6.15 -6.44
N ALA A 10 0.47 -4.88 -6.34
CA ALA A 10 0.90 -3.82 -7.25
C ALA A 10 2.42 -3.63 -7.22
N ILE A 11 3.04 -3.60 -6.03
CA ILE A 11 4.50 -3.48 -5.92
C ILE A 11 5.24 -4.72 -6.44
N GLU A 12 4.68 -5.92 -6.27
CA GLU A 12 5.25 -7.14 -6.88
C GLU A 12 5.14 -7.12 -8.41
N ARG A 13 4.03 -6.60 -8.96
CA ARG A 13 3.87 -6.38 -10.41
C ARG A 13 4.88 -5.37 -10.94
N MET A 14 5.10 -4.28 -10.21
CA MET A 14 6.14 -3.27 -10.50
C MET A 14 7.53 -3.91 -10.48
N ALA A 15 7.85 -4.73 -9.48
CA ALA A 15 9.15 -5.40 -9.39
C ALA A 15 9.36 -6.43 -10.51
N ALA A 16 8.32 -7.18 -10.89
CA ALA A 16 8.38 -8.14 -12.00
C ALA A 16 8.46 -7.46 -13.38
N ASN A 17 7.87 -6.27 -13.53
CA ASN A 17 7.84 -5.51 -14.78
C ASN A 17 8.25 -4.05 -14.51
N PRO A 18 9.54 -3.80 -14.24
CA PRO A 18 10.02 -2.48 -13.84
C PRO A 18 9.94 -1.44 -14.96
N GLY A 19 9.86 -1.86 -16.22
CA GLY A 19 9.80 -0.96 -17.37
C GLY A 19 11.04 -0.06 -17.45
N GLU A 20 10.83 1.25 -17.67
CA GLU A 20 11.89 2.25 -17.83
C GLU A 20 12.41 2.84 -16.49
N LEU A 21 12.29 2.12 -15.38
CA LEU A 21 12.85 2.58 -14.11
C LEU A 21 14.39 2.63 -14.18
N PRO A 22 15.05 3.61 -13.50
CA PRO A 22 16.51 3.66 -13.45
C PRO A 22 17.09 2.40 -12.78
N ALA A 23 18.29 1.99 -13.18
CA ALA A 23 18.89 0.71 -12.77
C ALA A 23 18.96 0.49 -11.25
N ASP A 24 19.22 1.54 -10.47
CA ASP A 24 19.25 1.46 -9.01
C ASP A 24 17.91 1.07 -8.39
N TRP A 25 16.80 1.55 -8.98
CA TRP A 25 15.46 1.18 -8.54
C TRP A 25 15.13 -0.26 -8.90
N VAL A 26 15.54 -0.71 -10.08
CA VAL A 26 15.36 -2.10 -10.52
C VAL A 26 16.10 -3.05 -9.59
N ARG A 27 17.37 -2.73 -9.29
CA ARG A 27 18.19 -3.48 -8.33
C ARG A 27 17.54 -3.52 -6.95
N ALA A 28 17.15 -2.36 -6.41
CA ALA A 28 16.45 -2.29 -5.13
C ALA A 28 15.17 -3.13 -5.10
N LEU A 29 14.35 -3.10 -6.16
CA LEU A 29 13.14 -3.94 -6.25
C LEU A 29 13.46 -5.43 -6.30
N SER A 30 14.57 -5.83 -6.92
CA SER A 30 14.99 -7.24 -6.97
C SER A 30 15.59 -7.76 -5.66
N GLU A 31 16.41 -6.96 -4.98
CA GLU A 31 17.18 -7.39 -3.79
C GLU A 31 16.44 -7.12 -2.47
N ASP A 32 15.57 -6.10 -2.47
CA ASP A 32 14.89 -5.57 -1.29
C ASP A 32 13.36 -5.60 -1.43
N LEU A 33 12.80 -6.54 -2.21
CA LEU A 33 11.35 -6.68 -2.37
C LEU A 33 10.55 -6.69 -1.05
N PRO A 34 10.99 -7.35 0.05
CA PRO A 34 10.31 -7.25 1.34
C PRO A 34 10.16 -5.80 1.85
N TYR A 35 11.15 -4.94 1.62
CA TYR A 35 11.09 -3.53 1.99
C TYR A 35 10.25 -2.70 1.03
N ALA A 36 10.18 -3.08 -0.25
CA ALA A 36 9.18 -2.51 -1.16
C ALA A 36 7.76 -2.86 -0.73
N ARG A 37 7.51 -4.10 -0.30
CA ARG A 37 6.24 -4.48 0.33
C ARG A 37 5.97 -3.70 1.62
N PHE A 38 6.98 -3.47 2.46
CA PHE A 38 6.85 -2.60 3.64
C PHE A 38 6.42 -1.19 3.27
N GLY A 39 7.09 -0.57 2.28
CA GLY A 39 6.73 0.76 1.79
C GLY A 39 5.30 0.82 1.25
N ALA A 40 4.88 -0.19 0.48
CA ALA A 40 3.53 -0.30 -0.06
C ALA A 40 2.46 -0.54 1.02
N ALA A 41 2.83 -1.21 2.10
CA ALA A 41 1.95 -1.46 3.23
C ALA A 41 1.90 -0.28 4.22
N LEU A 42 2.90 0.60 4.23
CA LEU A 42 3.14 1.56 5.31
C LEU A 42 1.92 2.43 5.67
N PRO A 43 1.15 2.99 4.72
CA PRO A 43 -0.05 3.76 5.05
C PRO A 43 -1.14 2.92 5.73
N ASP A 44 -1.23 1.64 5.37
CA ASP A 44 -2.24 0.68 5.82
C ASP A 44 -1.82 -0.14 7.05
N LEU A 45 -0.52 -0.19 7.37
CA LEU A 45 0.03 -0.93 8.50
C LEU A 45 -0.68 -0.64 9.84
N PRO A 46 -1.09 0.59 10.17
CA PRO A 46 -1.81 0.86 11.41
C PRO A 46 -3.14 0.10 11.56
N LEU A 47 -3.74 -0.38 10.46
CA LEU A 47 -4.91 -1.27 10.49
C LEU A 47 -4.59 -2.64 11.10
N CYS A 48 -3.32 -3.04 11.11
CA CYS A 48 -2.85 -4.32 11.62
C CYS A 48 -2.41 -4.26 13.10
N GLN A 49 -3.03 -3.42 13.94
CA GLN A 49 -2.47 -3.11 15.27
C GLN A 49 -2.43 -4.30 16.25
N GLY A 50 -1.26 -4.94 16.36
CA GLY A 50 -0.98 -6.01 17.32
C GLY A 50 -1.49 -7.40 16.88
N LEU A 51 -1.22 -8.43 17.70
CA LEU A 51 -1.64 -9.83 17.44
C LEU A 51 -3.16 -9.98 17.33
N ARG A 52 -3.90 -9.21 18.15
CA ARG A 52 -5.36 -9.13 18.06
C ARG A 52 -5.81 -8.27 16.87
N GLY A 53 -5.07 -7.21 16.52
CA GLY A 53 -5.35 -6.38 15.35
C GLY A 53 -5.24 -7.11 14.02
N GLY A 54 -4.27 -8.02 13.87
CA GLY A 54 -4.14 -8.83 12.66
C GLY A 54 -5.39 -9.65 12.32
N LEU A 55 -6.18 -10.04 13.34
CA LEU A 55 -7.49 -10.68 13.17
C LEU A 55 -8.66 -9.67 13.23
N ALA A 56 -8.53 -8.61 14.04
CA ALA A 56 -9.56 -7.58 14.19
C ALA A 56 -9.76 -6.73 12.94
N ALA A 57 -8.75 -6.65 12.07
CA ALA A 57 -8.85 -5.96 10.79
C ALA A 57 -9.84 -6.65 9.81
N PHE A 58 -10.36 -7.84 10.17
CA PHE A 58 -11.44 -8.55 9.49
C PHE A 58 -12.80 -8.46 10.20
N LEU A 59 -12.88 -7.68 11.29
CA LEU A 59 -14.11 -7.29 11.96
C LEU A 59 -14.60 -5.95 11.40
N PRO A 60 -15.91 -5.63 11.51
CA PRO A 60 -16.43 -4.33 11.11
C PRO A 60 -15.85 -3.22 12.01
N GLU A 61 -14.70 -2.65 11.63
CA GLU A 61 -14.14 -1.50 12.34
C GLU A 61 -15.06 -0.29 12.13
N ARG A 62 -15.34 0.42 13.23
CA ARG A 62 -16.18 1.61 13.21
C ARG A 62 -15.46 2.86 12.70
N GLU A 63 -14.14 2.94 12.90
CA GLU A 63 -13.32 4.12 12.56
C GLU A 63 -11.90 3.71 12.15
N LEU A 64 -11.25 4.52 11.32
CA LEU A 64 -9.86 4.31 10.91
C LEU A 64 -8.90 4.66 12.07
N PRO A 65 -7.86 3.83 12.33
CA PRO A 65 -6.82 4.14 13.31
C PRO A 65 -6.15 5.49 13.04
N HIS A 66 -5.73 6.16 14.11
CA HIS A 66 -5.14 7.51 14.05
C HIS A 66 -4.02 7.66 13.01
N PHE A 67 -3.01 6.78 13.03
CA PHE A 67 -1.91 6.85 12.09
C PHE A 67 -2.30 6.47 10.65
N ALA A 68 -3.31 5.60 10.46
CA ALA A 68 -3.83 5.32 9.12
C ALA A 68 -4.46 6.60 8.54
N ARG A 69 -5.25 7.33 9.33
CA ARG A 69 -5.80 8.62 8.91
C ARG A 69 -4.72 9.64 8.58
N LEU A 70 -3.71 9.79 9.46
CA LEU A 70 -2.61 10.73 9.22
C LEU A 70 -1.85 10.45 7.92
N TYR A 71 -1.60 9.17 7.61
CA TYR A 71 -0.85 8.78 6.42
C TYR A 71 -1.63 8.93 5.12
N HIS A 72 -2.96 8.99 5.16
CA HIS A 72 -3.80 9.19 3.96
C HIS A 72 -4.32 10.64 3.83
N GLU A 73 -4.70 11.30 4.92
CA GLU A 73 -5.46 12.57 4.87
C GLU A 73 -4.57 13.83 4.89
N ARG A 74 -3.36 13.79 5.49
CA ARG A 74 -2.66 15.04 5.88
C ARG A 74 -1.66 15.57 4.85
N ALA A 75 -0.60 14.80 4.58
CA ALA A 75 0.46 15.19 3.63
C ALA A 75 1.21 13.95 3.10
N PRO A 76 0.51 12.99 2.47
CA PRO A 76 1.09 11.73 2.05
C PRO A 76 2.28 11.89 1.09
N VAL A 77 2.19 12.81 0.13
CA VAL A 77 3.29 13.01 -0.82
C VAL A 77 4.48 13.66 -0.12
N GLY A 78 4.22 14.66 0.71
CA GLY A 78 5.26 15.30 1.52
C GLY A 78 5.96 14.32 2.48
N PHE A 79 5.23 13.37 3.06
CA PHE A 79 5.80 12.28 3.86
C PHE A 79 6.77 11.41 3.03
N GLY A 80 6.35 10.98 1.85
CA GLY A 80 7.20 10.25 0.90
C GLY A 80 8.43 11.03 0.45
N LEU A 81 8.27 12.34 0.17
CA LEU A 81 9.38 13.23 -0.18
C LEU A 81 10.37 13.36 0.96
N LYS A 82 9.91 13.49 2.21
CA LYS A 82 10.81 13.57 3.34
C LYS A 82 11.62 12.28 3.52
N MET A 83 10.99 11.12 3.35
CA MET A 83 11.72 9.86 3.31
C MET A 83 12.77 9.85 2.20
N ALA A 84 12.44 10.34 1.00
CA ALA A 84 13.38 10.37 -0.11
C ALA A 84 14.61 11.24 0.16
N GLU A 85 14.44 12.37 0.84
CA GLU A 85 15.54 13.25 1.26
C GLU A 85 16.47 12.58 2.25
N LEU A 86 15.89 11.88 3.24
CA LEU A 86 16.64 11.15 4.26
C LEU A 86 17.42 9.97 3.65
N VAL A 87 16.81 9.25 2.70
CA VAL A 87 17.47 8.18 1.93
C VAL A 87 18.60 8.74 1.07
N ALA A 88 18.35 9.83 0.34
CA ALA A 88 19.36 10.46 -0.52
C ALA A 88 20.55 11.02 0.26
N SER A 89 20.34 11.41 1.52
CA SER A 89 21.40 11.88 2.43
C SER A 89 22.21 10.74 3.06
N GLY A 90 21.83 9.48 2.87
CA GLY A 90 22.55 8.29 3.37
C GLY A 90 22.56 8.13 4.89
N ALA A 91 21.74 8.88 5.64
CA ALA A 91 21.91 9.04 7.07
C ALA A 91 21.31 7.91 7.94
N LEU A 92 20.35 7.13 7.41
CA LEU A 92 19.51 6.25 8.23
C LEU A 92 19.43 4.81 7.74
N VAL A 93 19.38 4.63 6.42
CA VAL A 93 19.22 3.33 5.77
C VAL A 93 20.11 3.29 4.54
N GLY A 94 20.61 2.11 4.17
CA GLY A 94 21.30 1.93 2.91
C GLY A 94 20.44 2.35 1.72
N THR A 95 21.10 2.78 0.64
CA THR A 95 20.42 3.34 -0.53
C THR A 95 19.44 2.34 -1.15
N GLU A 96 19.82 1.08 -1.38
CA GLU A 96 18.95 0.09 -2.02
C GLU A 96 17.69 -0.22 -1.17
N PRO A 97 17.79 -0.54 0.15
CA PRO A 97 16.60 -0.70 0.98
C PRO A 97 15.73 0.56 1.04
N GLY A 98 16.34 1.74 1.06
CA GLY A 98 15.63 3.02 1.06
C GLY A 98 14.83 3.24 -0.24
N LEU A 99 15.46 2.99 -1.40
CA LEU A 99 14.80 3.05 -2.70
C LEU A 99 13.66 2.03 -2.81
N ALA A 100 13.83 0.81 -2.29
CA ALA A 100 12.76 -0.18 -2.27
C ALA A 100 11.54 0.32 -1.48
N VAL A 101 11.74 0.85 -0.28
CA VAL A 101 10.64 1.44 0.53
C VAL A 101 9.94 2.56 -0.23
N LEU A 102 10.70 3.48 -0.85
CA LEU A 102 10.11 4.57 -1.63
C LEU A 102 9.31 4.05 -2.83
N ALA A 103 9.80 3.02 -3.51
CA ALA A 103 9.10 2.40 -4.63
C ALA A 103 7.75 1.85 -4.21
N GLY A 104 7.71 1.12 -3.09
CA GLY A 104 6.48 0.64 -2.48
C GLY A 104 5.54 1.77 -2.10
N TYR A 105 6.05 2.77 -1.38
CA TYR A 105 5.24 3.86 -0.86
C TYR A 105 4.57 4.68 -1.97
N PHE A 106 5.34 5.10 -2.99
CA PHE A 106 4.76 5.86 -4.10
C PHE A 106 3.89 5.01 -5.02
N THR A 107 4.13 3.70 -5.13
CA THR A 107 3.21 2.78 -5.82
C THR A 107 1.86 2.73 -5.09
N HIS A 108 1.85 2.63 -3.77
CA HIS A 108 0.63 2.71 -2.98
C HIS A 108 -0.15 4.00 -3.27
N LEU A 109 0.51 5.17 -3.22
CA LEU A 109 -0.17 6.45 -3.47
C LEU A 109 -0.78 6.53 -4.88
N CYS A 110 -0.10 5.98 -5.89
CA CYS A 110 -0.61 5.99 -7.26
C CYS A 110 -1.80 5.05 -7.44
N VAL A 111 -1.77 3.87 -6.79
CA VAL A 111 -2.89 2.92 -6.78
C VAL A 111 -4.13 3.54 -6.14
N ASP A 112 -3.99 4.12 -4.95
CA ASP A 112 -5.10 4.80 -4.28
C ASP A 112 -5.70 5.90 -5.13
N ARG A 113 -4.85 6.79 -5.66
CA ARG A 113 -5.32 7.93 -6.45
C ARG A 113 -6.09 7.52 -7.70
N ARG A 114 -5.72 6.39 -8.29
CA ARG A 114 -6.37 5.84 -9.48
C ARG A 114 -7.65 5.08 -9.16
N LEU A 115 -7.62 4.24 -8.14
CA LEU A 115 -8.71 3.31 -7.82
C LEU A 115 -9.78 3.90 -6.91
N TYR A 116 -9.43 4.78 -5.99
CA TYR A 116 -10.38 5.31 -5.00
C TYR A 116 -11.61 5.99 -5.66
N PRO A 117 -11.45 6.86 -6.69
CA PRO A 117 -12.61 7.44 -7.37
C PRO A 117 -13.49 6.42 -8.11
N VAL A 118 -12.92 5.28 -8.52
CA VAL A 118 -13.66 4.17 -9.13
C VAL A 118 -14.53 3.51 -8.07
N VAL A 119 -13.94 3.17 -6.92
CA VAL A 119 -14.64 2.54 -5.80
C VAL A 119 -15.75 3.46 -5.28
N ASP A 120 -15.51 4.76 -5.14
CA ASP A 120 -16.53 5.75 -4.74
C ASP A 120 -17.77 5.69 -5.65
N ARG A 121 -17.57 5.61 -6.97
CA ARG A 121 -18.69 5.50 -7.93
C ARG A 121 -19.45 4.19 -7.75
N LEU A 122 -18.73 3.09 -7.51
CA LEU A 122 -19.35 1.78 -7.27
C LEU A 122 -20.11 1.75 -5.94
N VAL A 123 -19.59 2.39 -4.89
CA VAL A 123 -20.28 2.54 -3.59
C VAL A 123 -21.57 3.32 -3.79
N VAL A 124 -21.54 4.47 -4.48
CA VAL A 124 -22.77 5.25 -4.75
C VAL A 124 -23.82 4.42 -5.49
N ARG A 125 -23.40 3.57 -6.43
CA ARG A 125 -24.29 2.75 -7.26
C ARG A 125 -24.84 1.50 -6.55
N HIS A 126 -24.01 0.82 -5.77
CA HIS A 126 -24.30 -0.53 -5.27
C HIS A 126 -24.56 -0.61 -3.75
N ARG A 127 -24.27 0.46 -3.00
CA ARG A 127 -24.54 0.50 -1.55
C ARG A 127 -26.03 0.38 -1.27
N ARG A 128 -26.39 -0.47 -0.30
CA ARG A 128 -27.79 -0.68 0.12
C ARG A 128 -28.30 0.42 1.04
N ARG A 129 -29.64 0.53 1.11
CA ARG A 129 -30.30 1.39 2.10
C ARG A 129 -29.98 0.88 3.51
N GLY A 130 -29.39 1.75 4.34
CA GLY A 130 -28.99 1.43 5.72
C GLY A 130 -27.58 0.86 5.88
N GLU A 131 -26.88 0.56 4.78
CA GLU A 131 -25.47 0.15 4.80
C GLU A 131 -24.56 1.38 4.91
N ARG A 132 -23.51 1.29 5.73
CA ARG A 132 -22.55 2.37 5.88
C ARG A 132 -21.66 2.47 4.64
N ALA A 133 -21.30 3.68 4.25
CA ALA A 133 -20.42 3.91 3.10
C ALA A 133 -19.09 3.16 3.21
N LEU A 134 -18.48 3.17 4.40
CA LEU A 134 -17.19 2.49 4.66
C LEU A 134 -17.29 0.96 4.53
N GLU A 135 -18.41 0.37 4.92
CA GLU A 135 -18.63 -1.08 4.82
C GLU A 135 -18.74 -1.49 3.34
N ALA A 136 -19.57 -0.79 2.57
CA ALA A 136 -19.71 -1.01 1.13
C ALA A 136 -18.39 -0.81 0.37
N HIS A 137 -17.60 0.20 0.74
CA HIS A 137 -16.30 0.48 0.13
C HIS A 137 -15.36 -0.72 0.29
N ARG A 138 -15.23 -1.22 1.52
CA ARG A 138 -14.37 -2.37 1.85
C ARG A 138 -14.81 -3.64 1.13
N ASP A 139 -16.11 -3.89 1.04
CA ASP A 139 -16.64 -5.07 0.37
C ASP A 139 -16.37 -5.04 -1.14
N ILE A 140 -16.50 -3.87 -1.78
CA ILE A 140 -16.19 -3.68 -3.20
C ILE A 140 -14.69 -3.84 -3.45
N GLU A 141 -13.83 -3.20 -2.65
CA GLU A 141 -12.37 -3.34 -2.75
C GLU A 141 -11.93 -4.79 -2.55
N TRP A 142 -12.56 -5.52 -1.63
CA TRP A 142 -12.27 -6.93 -1.40
C TRP A 142 -12.62 -7.76 -2.62
N ALA A 143 -13.81 -7.57 -3.17
CA ALA A 143 -14.23 -8.28 -4.36
C ALA A 143 -13.28 -8.01 -5.53
N GLN A 144 -12.97 -6.74 -5.81
CA GLN A 144 -12.04 -6.36 -6.87
C GLN A 144 -10.65 -6.95 -6.69
N THR A 145 -10.12 -6.92 -5.46
CA THR A 145 -8.83 -7.50 -5.13
C THR A 145 -8.82 -9.01 -5.37
N LEU A 146 -9.86 -9.73 -4.94
CA LEU A 146 -9.95 -11.18 -5.16
C LEU A 146 -10.10 -11.55 -6.64
N PHE A 147 -10.90 -10.78 -7.40
CA PHE A 147 -10.98 -10.95 -8.85
C PHE A 147 -9.63 -10.71 -9.53
N TYR A 148 -8.93 -9.65 -9.15
CA TYR A 148 -7.61 -9.31 -9.68
C TYR A 148 -6.58 -10.41 -9.41
N LEU A 149 -6.49 -10.88 -8.16
CA LEU A 149 -5.58 -11.96 -7.78
C LEU A 149 -5.90 -13.26 -8.52
N ARG A 150 -7.18 -13.59 -8.71
CA ARG A 150 -7.60 -14.78 -9.44
C ARG A 150 -7.23 -14.70 -10.92
N GLU A 151 -7.46 -13.57 -11.58
CA GLU A 151 -7.06 -13.37 -12.98
C GLU A 151 -5.54 -13.43 -13.13
N LEU A 152 -4.80 -12.76 -12.23
CA LEU A 152 -3.35 -12.69 -12.28
C LEU A 152 -2.67 -14.06 -12.11
N HIS A 153 -3.19 -14.91 -11.21
CA HIS A 153 -2.55 -16.18 -10.86
C HIS A 153 -3.23 -17.41 -11.47
N GLY A 154 -4.38 -17.25 -12.12
CA GLY A 154 -5.19 -18.36 -12.65
C GLY A 154 -5.80 -19.27 -11.58
N MET A 155 -5.73 -18.89 -10.30
CA MET A 155 -6.21 -19.68 -9.17
C MET A 155 -6.61 -18.80 -7.97
N GLU A 156 -7.43 -19.34 -7.07
CA GLU A 156 -7.76 -18.70 -5.80
C GLU A 156 -6.55 -18.71 -4.85
N LEU A 157 -6.07 -17.53 -4.44
CA LEU A 157 -4.92 -17.41 -3.55
C LEU A 157 -5.27 -17.60 -2.07
N LEU A 158 -6.53 -17.39 -1.68
CA LEU A 158 -6.94 -17.57 -0.29
C LEU A 158 -6.83 -19.04 0.15
N GLY A 159 -6.27 -19.22 1.34
CA GLY A 159 -5.93 -20.55 1.86
C GLY A 159 -4.66 -21.15 1.27
N THR A 160 -3.83 -20.36 0.57
CA THR A 160 -2.53 -20.83 0.05
C THR A 160 -1.35 -20.19 0.79
N PRO A 161 -0.20 -20.87 0.92
CA PRO A 161 0.99 -20.31 1.58
C PRO A 161 1.54 -19.03 0.92
N ARG A 162 1.20 -18.77 -0.36
CA ARG A 162 1.68 -17.60 -1.13
C ARG A 162 1.25 -16.27 -0.49
N LEU A 163 0.09 -16.22 0.16
CA LEU A 163 -0.37 -14.99 0.82
C LEU A 163 0.48 -14.64 2.04
N ARG A 164 0.92 -15.64 2.81
CA ARG A 164 1.84 -15.44 3.93
C ARG A 164 3.16 -14.82 3.44
N GLU A 165 3.70 -15.32 2.34
CA GLU A 165 4.94 -14.79 1.75
C GLU A 165 4.77 -13.35 1.27
N LYS A 166 3.62 -13.01 0.70
CA LYS A 166 3.28 -11.63 0.30
C LYS A 166 3.19 -10.69 1.51
N CYS A 167 2.68 -11.16 2.65
CA CYS A 167 2.64 -10.39 3.90
C CYS A 167 3.99 -10.34 4.64
N GLN A 168 5.04 -10.99 4.13
CA GLN A 168 6.39 -10.89 4.67
C GLN A 168 7.04 -9.59 4.18
N VAL A 169 6.93 -8.54 5.00
CA VAL A 169 7.44 -7.18 4.71
C VAL A 169 8.82 -6.89 5.34
N VAL A 170 9.50 -7.92 5.84
CA VAL A 170 10.86 -7.82 6.36
C VAL A 170 11.71 -8.98 5.83
N LYS A 171 13.02 -8.79 5.72
CA LYS A 171 13.94 -9.81 5.18
C LYS A 171 14.03 -11.08 6.04
N SER A 172 13.85 -10.97 7.35
CA SER A 172 13.93 -12.13 8.24
C SER A 172 12.77 -13.08 7.91
N PRO A 173 13.04 -14.36 7.58
CA PRO A 173 11.98 -15.31 7.27
C PRO A 173 11.14 -15.63 8.51
N GLY A 174 9.85 -15.87 8.30
CA GLY A 174 8.92 -16.25 9.36
C GLY A 174 8.48 -15.06 10.23
N PHE A 175 8.03 -15.37 11.46
CA PHE A 175 7.44 -14.37 12.35
C PHE A 175 8.45 -13.27 12.70
N PRO A 176 8.12 -11.97 12.49
CA PRO A 176 9.07 -10.89 12.67
C PRO A 176 9.18 -10.47 14.14
N TRP A 177 9.81 -11.32 14.98
CA TRP A 177 9.99 -11.07 16.42
C TRP A 177 10.65 -9.73 16.70
N ARG A 178 11.68 -9.38 15.92
CA ARG A 178 12.44 -8.12 16.04
C ARG A 178 11.77 -6.93 15.35
N GLY A 179 10.67 -7.14 14.64
CA GLY A 179 9.98 -6.12 13.86
C GLY A 179 10.85 -5.55 12.73
N ILE A 180 10.77 -4.24 12.51
CA ILE A 180 11.56 -3.54 11.48
C ILE A 180 12.95 -3.13 11.98
N GLY A 181 13.90 -2.95 11.06
CA GLY A 181 15.23 -2.44 11.39
C GLY A 181 15.19 -1.01 11.93
N GLY A 182 16.14 -0.64 12.79
CA GLY A 182 16.22 0.69 13.41
C GLY A 182 16.29 1.84 12.39
N GLY A 183 17.07 1.67 11.32
CA GLY A 183 17.17 2.67 10.24
C GLY A 183 15.86 2.93 9.51
N LEU A 184 15.10 1.87 9.19
CA LEU A 184 13.77 1.99 8.59
C LEU A 184 12.76 2.62 9.54
N TYR A 185 12.85 2.31 10.83
CA TYR A 185 12.02 2.96 11.83
C TYR A 185 12.32 4.46 11.92
N GLU A 186 13.59 4.85 11.98
CA GLU A 186 13.98 6.25 12.04
C GLU A 186 13.54 7.02 10.79
N LEU A 187 13.57 6.38 9.62
CA LEU A 187 13.03 6.92 8.38
C LEU A 187 11.53 7.27 8.52
N VAL A 188 10.73 6.35 9.05
CA VAL A 188 9.30 6.57 9.32
C VAL A 188 9.13 7.65 10.39
N ARG A 189 9.82 7.53 11.52
CA ARG A 189 9.68 8.42 12.68
C ARG A 189 9.98 9.87 12.32
N LEU A 190 11.11 10.13 11.66
CA LEU A 190 11.52 11.49 11.28
C LEU A 190 10.59 12.09 10.22
N SER A 191 10.16 11.28 9.25
CA SER A 191 9.23 11.74 8.23
C SER A 191 7.85 12.04 8.81
N SER A 192 7.36 11.22 9.75
CA SER A 192 6.08 11.44 10.43
C SER A 192 6.16 12.69 11.32
N GLN A 193 7.23 12.83 12.10
CA GLN A 193 7.43 13.99 12.97
C GLN A 193 7.42 15.30 12.18
N GLU A 194 8.08 15.35 11.03
CA GLU A 194 8.17 16.56 10.22
C GLU A 194 6.90 16.87 9.42
N ARG A 195 6.22 15.85 8.88
CA ARG A 195 5.11 16.06 7.94
C ARG A 195 3.73 15.96 8.55
N VAL A 196 3.58 15.16 9.61
CA VAL A 196 2.29 15.00 10.32
C VAL A 196 2.36 15.47 11.77
N GLY A 197 3.51 15.95 12.24
CA GLY A 197 3.70 16.55 13.57
C GLY A 197 3.73 15.55 14.73
N GLN A 198 3.58 14.25 14.43
CA GLN A 198 3.52 13.16 15.38
C GLN A 198 4.20 11.94 14.77
N ALA A 199 4.85 11.11 15.57
CA ALA A 199 5.51 9.91 15.09
C ALA A 199 5.10 8.69 15.91
N PRO A 200 4.85 7.53 15.29
CA PRO A 200 4.61 6.30 16.05
C PRO A 200 5.89 5.85 16.75
N GLY A 201 5.73 5.20 17.90
CA GLY A 201 6.83 4.55 18.59
C GLY A 201 7.31 3.28 17.88
N LYS A 202 8.55 2.87 18.13
CA LYS A 202 9.14 1.65 17.54
C LYS A 202 8.29 0.41 17.79
N SER A 203 7.79 0.26 19.02
CA SER A 203 6.95 -0.87 19.42
C SER A 203 5.63 -0.92 18.67
N GLU A 204 5.04 0.24 18.32
CA GLU A 204 3.82 0.33 17.54
C GLU A 204 4.06 -0.14 16.11
N VAL A 205 5.10 0.39 15.44
CA VAL A 205 5.44 -0.01 14.07
C VAL A 205 5.78 -1.49 13.99
N ASP A 206 6.53 -2.02 14.96
CA ASP A 206 6.80 -3.45 15.04
C ASP A 206 5.54 -4.28 15.29
N GLY A 207 4.61 -3.74 16.09
CA GLY A 207 3.29 -4.33 16.33
C GLY A 207 2.47 -4.44 15.05
N TRP A 208 2.49 -3.40 14.21
CA TRP A 208 1.82 -3.39 12.92
C TRP A 208 2.39 -4.43 11.96
N VAL A 209 3.72 -4.51 11.85
CA VAL A 209 4.40 -5.50 10.99
C VAL A 209 4.12 -6.93 11.44
N ARG A 210 4.14 -7.19 12.75
CA ARG A 210 3.72 -8.50 13.30
C ARG A 210 2.25 -8.79 13.01
N GLY A 211 1.38 -7.80 13.14
CA GLY A 211 -0.04 -7.94 12.83
C GLY A 211 -0.30 -8.28 11.37
N LEU A 212 0.39 -7.63 10.43
CA LEU A 212 0.32 -7.94 9.00
C LEU A 212 0.73 -9.40 8.72
N TYR A 213 1.82 -9.86 9.33
CA TYR A 213 2.24 -11.25 9.21
C TYR A 213 1.15 -12.23 9.71
N VAL A 214 0.48 -11.90 10.82
CA VAL A 214 -0.65 -12.68 11.36
C VAL A 214 -1.87 -12.66 10.44
N SER A 215 -2.19 -11.51 9.83
CA SER A 215 -3.24 -11.42 8.81
C SER A 215 -2.91 -12.32 7.61
N GLY A 216 -1.65 -12.34 7.17
CA GLY A 216 -1.17 -13.26 6.13
C GLY A 216 -1.34 -14.73 6.51
N LEU A 217 -1.01 -15.11 7.76
CA LEU A 217 -1.26 -16.46 8.27
C LEU A 217 -2.75 -16.83 8.24
N PHE A 218 -3.61 -15.92 8.70
CA PHE A 218 -5.05 -16.14 8.69
C PHE A 218 -5.58 -16.33 7.26
N LEU A 219 -5.22 -15.44 6.34
CA LEU A 219 -5.63 -15.50 4.93
C LEU A 219 -5.08 -16.74 4.20
N SER A 220 -3.95 -17.28 4.66
CA SER A 220 -3.36 -18.53 4.14
C SER A 220 -3.98 -19.80 4.74
N SER A 221 -4.89 -19.68 5.71
CA SER A 221 -5.52 -20.82 6.38
C SER A 221 -6.85 -21.24 5.73
N PRO A 222 -7.40 -22.42 6.07
CA PRO A 222 -8.76 -22.79 5.68
C PRO A 222 -9.83 -21.76 6.10
N MET A 223 -9.63 -21.08 7.24
CA MET A 223 -10.55 -20.02 7.70
C MET A 223 -10.45 -18.77 6.83
N GLY A 224 -9.25 -18.45 6.33
CA GLY A 224 -9.04 -17.40 5.33
C GLY A 224 -9.70 -17.75 4.00
N ARG A 225 -9.65 -19.02 3.58
CA ARG A 225 -10.36 -19.49 2.37
C ARG A 225 -11.86 -19.29 2.44
N ALA A 226 -12.47 -19.41 3.62
CA ALA A 226 -13.90 -19.13 3.81
C ALA A 226 -14.27 -17.64 3.57
N ARG A 227 -13.30 -16.74 3.53
CA ARG A 227 -13.47 -15.31 3.16
C ARG A 227 -13.36 -15.04 1.67
N ALA A 228 -13.11 -16.07 0.85
CA ALA A 228 -13.16 -15.94 -0.60
C ALA A 228 -14.54 -15.49 -1.05
N LEU A 229 -14.60 -14.93 -2.27
CA LEU A 229 -15.85 -14.54 -2.90
C LEU A 229 -16.83 -15.71 -2.80
N PRO A 230 -18.03 -15.53 -2.22
CA PRO A 230 -19.04 -16.56 -2.21
C PRO A 230 -19.31 -17.03 -3.65
N ALA A 231 -19.60 -18.31 -3.85
CA ALA A 231 -20.04 -18.83 -5.15
C ALA A 231 -21.26 -18.07 -5.71
N TYR A 232 -22.01 -17.38 -4.83
CA TYR A 232 -23.11 -16.47 -5.13
C TYR A 232 -22.81 -15.05 -4.62
N ALA A 233 -21.66 -14.49 -4.99
CA ALA A 233 -21.38 -13.09 -4.72
C ALA A 233 -22.49 -12.24 -5.35
N ARG A 234 -23.15 -11.41 -4.54
CA ARG A 234 -24.34 -10.62 -4.93
C ARG A 234 -24.05 -9.53 -5.97
N LEU A 235 -22.77 -9.27 -6.25
CA LEU A 235 -22.28 -8.36 -7.27
C LEU A 235 -21.36 -9.19 -8.18
N SER A 236 -21.67 -9.18 -9.47
CA SER A 236 -20.99 -10.01 -10.46
C SER A 236 -19.61 -9.44 -10.82
N PHE A 237 -18.75 -10.31 -11.33
CA PHE A 237 -17.47 -9.93 -11.95
C PHE A 237 -17.66 -8.82 -13.00
N GLN A 238 -18.76 -8.87 -13.76
CA GLN A 238 -19.05 -7.88 -14.79
C GLN A 238 -19.35 -6.49 -14.21
N GLU A 239 -20.03 -6.44 -13.07
CA GLU A 239 -20.40 -5.17 -12.42
C GLU A 239 -19.21 -4.50 -11.74
N LEU A 240 -18.35 -5.27 -11.07
CA LEU A 240 -17.30 -4.70 -10.23
C LEU A 240 -15.91 -4.69 -10.87
N TYR A 241 -15.66 -5.52 -11.86
CA TYR A 241 -14.29 -5.78 -12.34
C TYR A 241 -14.09 -5.50 -13.82
N ARG A 242 -14.93 -6.01 -14.71
CA ARG A 242 -14.79 -5.79 -16.16
C ARG A 242 -16.12 -5.72 -16.90
N ASN A 243 -16.37 -4.61 -17.59
CA ASN A 243 -17.48 -4.40 -18.52
C ASN A 243 -17.04 -3.52 -19.69
N ASP A 244 -17.95 -3.24 -20.62
CA ASP A 244 -17.67 -2.49 -21.86
C ASP A 244 -17.06 -1.10 -21.64
N THR A 245 -17.24 -0.50 -20.45
CA THR A 245 -16.78 0.86 -20.12
C THR A 245 -15.68 0.89 -19.07
N PHE A 246 -15.32 -0.25 -18.49
CA PHE A 246 -14.45 -0.32 -17.32
C PHE A 246 -13.68 -1.63 -17.25
N ASP A 247 -12.38 -1.56 -17.01
CA ASP A 247 -11.53 -2.72 -16.74
C ASP A 247 -10.61 -2.41 -15.54
N PHE A 248 -10.86 -3.06 -14.41
CA PHE A 248 -10.09 -2.87 -13.19
C PHE A 248 -8.60 -3.23 -13.36
N ALA A 249 -8.29 -4.28 -14.15
CA ALA A 249 -6.90 -4.65 -14.39
C ALA A 249 -6.18 -3.55 -15.19
N ALA A 250 -6.85 -2.95 -16.17
CA ALA A 250 -6.31 -1.82 -16.91
C ALA A 250 -6.10 -0.58 -16.03
N GLU A 251 -6.99 -0.34 -15.07
CA GLU A 251 -6.82 0.73 -14.08
C GLU A 251 -5.60 0.51 -13.18
N VAL A 252 -5.36 -0.72 -12.74
CA VAL A 252 -4.15 -1.08 -11.98
C VAL A 252 -2.89 -0.85 -12.82
N GLU A 253 -2.86 -1.31 -14.06
CA GLU A 253 -1.70 -1.09 -14.95
C GLU A 253 -1.46 0.39 -15.22
N GLY A 254 -2.51 1.20 -15.38
CA GLY A 254 -2.42 2.65 -15.49
C GLY A 254 -1.84 3.31 -14.22
N ALA A 255 -2.18 2.79 -13.04
CA ALA A 255 -1.59 3.23 -11.78
C ALA A 255 -0.11 2.88 -11.69
N LEU A 256 0.29 1.68 -12.14
CA LEU A 256 1.70 1.26 -12.19
C LEU A 256 2.51 2.13 -13.16
N GLU A 257 1.97 2.47 -14.32
CA GLU A 257 2.65 3.37 -15.26
C GLU A 257 2.83 4.78 -14.67
N THR A 258 1.81 5.29 -13.99
CA THR A 258 1.89 6.55 -13.23
C THR A 258 2.99 6.46 -12.16
N ALA A 259 3.05 5.36 -11.42
CA ALA A 259 4.09 5.13 -10.41
C ALA A 259 5.49 5.12 -11.02
N ARG A 260 5.72 4.47 -12.17
CA ARG A 260 7.02 4.53 -12.88
C ARG A 260 7.40 5.98 -13.22
N GLY A 261 6.44 6.76 -13.72
CA GLY A 261 6.63 8.19 -13.99
C GLY A 261 7.02 9.00 -12.74
N VAL A 262 6.36 8.74 -11.62
CA VAL A 262 6.65 9.39 -10.33
C VAL A 262 8.02 9.01 -9.80
N LEU A 263 8.39 7.72 -9.84
CA LEU A 263 9.69 7.23 -9.38
C LEU A 263 10.85 7.77 -10.22
N ARG A 264 10.70 7.91 -11.54
CA ARG A 264 11.69 8.60 -12.39
C ARG A 264 11.90 10.06 -11.98
N ARG A 265 10.81 10.78 -11.67
CA ARG A 265 10.90 12.16 -11.17
C ARG A 265 11.54 12.23 -9.79
N LEU A 266 11.20 11.28 -8.92
CA LEU A 266 11.76 11.17 -7.57
C LEU A 266 13.26 10.88 -7.61
N HIS A 267 13.71 10.02 -8.51
CA HIS A 267 15.13 9.78 -8.77
C HIS A 267 15.85 11.09 -9.13
N GLY A 268 15.31 11.86 -10.10
CA GLY A 268 15.89 13.16 -10.46
C GLY A 268 15.82 14.20 -9.33
N TYR A 269 14.83 14.10 -8.43
CA TYR A 269 14.77 14.92 -7.22
C TYR A 269 15.88 14.56 -6.22
N MET A 270 16.07 13.27 -5.95
CA MET A 270 17.08 12.74 -5.04
C MET A 270 18.50 13.01 -5.55
N ALA A 271 18.76 12.75 -6.84
CA ALA A 271 20.08 12.90 -7.46
C ALA A 271 20.61 14.35 -7.44
N ARG A 272 19.72 15.36 -7.39
CA ARG A 272 20.13 16.77 -7.26
C ARG A 272 20.74 17.09 -5.89
N GLY A 273 20.40 16.33 -4.84
CA GLY A 273 20.90 16.57 -3.47
C GLY A 273 20.46 17.89 -2.81
N THR A 274 19.72 18.76 -3.51
CA THR A 274 19.27 20.06 -3.00
C THR A 274 17.76 20.04 -2.67
N PHE A 275 17.44 19.94 -1.38
CA PHE A 275 16.08 19.80 -0.87
C PHE A 275 15.52 21.13 -0.35
N THR A 276 15.26 22.05 -1.28
CA THR A 276 14.71 23.38 -0.98
C THR A 276 13.18 23.37 -1.06
N PRO A 277 12.48 24.33 -0.42
CA PRO A 277 11.04 24.49 -0.61
C PRO A 277 10.62 24.59 -2.09
N ARG A 278 11.46 25.22 -2.93
CA ARG A 278 11.22 25.36 -4.37
C ARG A 278 11.29 24.02 -5.12
N THR A 279 12.28 23.17 -4.81
CA THR A 279 12.40 21.86 -5.48
C THR A 279 11.30 20.91 -5.03
N ARG A 280 10.86 20.99 -3.77
CA ARG A 280 9.66 20.28 -3.27
C ARG A 280 8.39 20.76 -3.98
N ALA A 281 8.17 22.07 -4.06
CA ALA A 281 7.01 22.64 -4.74
C ALA A 281 6.88 22.16 -6.18
N ARG A 282 7.99 22.14 -6.95
CA ARG A 282 8.00 21.60 -8.32
C ARG A 282 7.62 20.12 -8.40
N PHE A 283 7.97 19.31 -7.41
CA PHE A 283 7.52 17.92 -7.36
C PHE A 283 6.02 17.85 -7.08
N LEU A 284 5.55 18.64 -6.10
CA LEU A 284 4.14 18.70 -5.72
C LEU A 284 3.24 19.30 -6.82
N GLU A 285 3.75 20.16 -7.69
CA GLU A 285 3.02 20.60 -8.89
C GLU A 285 2.74 19.43 -9.85
N ALA A 286 3.70 18.51 -9.99
CA ALA A 286 3.56 17.35 -10.85
C ALA A 286 2.82 16.18 -10.18
N PHE A 287 2.94 16.04 -8.86
CA PHE A 287 2.27 15.03 -8.06
C PHE A 287 1.75 15.67 -6.76
N PRO A 288 0.57 16.30 -6.79
CA PRO A 288 0.06 17.10 -5.68
C PRO A 288 -0.33 16.24 -4.49
N GLU A 289 -0.44 16.88 -3.31
CA GLU A 289 -0.92 16.22 -2.10
C GLU A 289 -2.32 15.60 -2.29
N GLY A 290 -2.65 14.65 -1.43
CA GLY A 290 -3.89 13.86 -1.47
C GLY A 290 -3.67 12.47 -2.08
N THR A 291 -4.05 11.44 -1.34
CA THR A 291 -4.08 10.04 -1.81
C THR A 291 -5.51 9.57 -2.07
N LEU A 292 -6.44 9.98 -1.20
CA LEU A 292 -7.87 9.80 -1.36
C LEU A 292 -8.41 11.00 -2.16
N GLY A 293 -9.31 10.76 -3.11
CA GLY A 293 -9.84 11.82 -3.96
C GLY A 293 -10.37 13.03 -3.16
N ALA A 294 -10.50 14.20 -3.80
CA ALA A 294 -10.86 15.48 -3.18
C ALA A 294 -12.19 15.54 -2.38
N ARG A 295 -12.88 14.41 -2.17
CA ARG A 295 -14.09 14.24 -1.37
C ARG A 295 -13.88 13.55 -0.01
N ALA A 296 -12.64 13.20 0.33
CA ALA A 296 -12.29 12.59 1.61
C ALA A 296 -11.95 13.60 2.73
N ALA A 297 -12.07 14.91 2.46
CA ALA A 297 -11.87 16.00 3.42
C ALA A 297 -13.16 16.79 3.64
#